data_AF-A0A6V7QVC7-F1
#
_entry.id   AF-A0A6V7QVC7-F1
#
_cell.length_a   1.000
_cell.length_b   1.000
_cell.length_c   1.000
_cell.angle_alpha   90.00
_cell.angle_beta   90.00
_cell.angle_gamma   90.00
#
_symmetry.space_group_name_H-M   'P 1'
#
loop_
_entity.id
_entity.type
_entity.pdbx_description
1 polymer ?
#
loop_
_entity_poly.entity_id
_entity_poly.type
_entity_poly.pdbx_seq_one_letter_code
_entity_poly.pdbx_strand_id
1 'polypeptide(L)'
;MAGEKEEPRDPEWRVTVPRNDLSSVAVVTECERNMIERARRWLIGWIVSSASRVWKLGADDPRRVVHGAKVGAALTLVSLFYYMRPLYDGLGGATMWAVMTVVVVFEYTVGGCLYKGFNRATATLSASALAVGIHWLANQSGDKMEPFILSASVFLLAAAATFSRFIPTVKANFDYGVTIFILTFSLVAMSGYRVDELLALAQQRVLTVIVGIFICLLVSVVICPVWAGAELHRQIVRNMEKLADSLECCVEEYFSSGVVDQKSASSHESQGYKCVLNSKASEDSQANLARWEPAHGRFGFKHPWSQYQKIGGAMRHCACCVEALNSCINSEVKSSMVLKEMSRSIKEMTKSRSIDLLIEEMNNAVYELQSALQSLPSNLTPQMIAAEAETEDNKLKFSVIEALPLITVATLLMDISARIEGVVDTFNTLASLASFKPLKDDKPKQNKSSNNPPSHMSCEQETMKTLQEV
;
A
#
# COMPACT_ATOMS: atom_id res chain seq x y z
N MET A 1 -56.20 54.78 -48.81
CA MET A 1 -56.93 55.99 -48.38
C MET A 1 -57.35 55.74 -46.94
N ALA A 2 -56.58 56.19 -45.94
CA ALA A 2 -56.71 57.51 -45.28
C ALA A 2 -58.11 57.66 -44.63
N GLY A 3 -58.27 57.91 -43.33
CA GLY A 3 -57.30 58.26 -42.29
C GLY A 3 -57.90 58.24 -40.88
N GLU A 4 -57.02 58.57 -39.92
CA GLU A 4 -57.23 58.96 -38.51
C GLU A 4 -58.49 59.81 -38.26
N LYS A 5 -59.11 59.87 -37.06
CA LYS A 5 -58.56 60.05 -35.70
C LYS A 5 -59.70 60.00 -34.65
N GLU A 6 -59.42 59.48 -33.45
CA GLU A 6 -59.59 60.14 -32.12
C GLU A 6 -59.62 59.12 -30.95
N GLU A 7 -58.77 59.37 -29.95
CA GLU A 7 -58.57 58.63 -28.69
C GLU A 7 -59.65 58.94 -27.64
N PRO A 8 -59.89 58.04 -26.65
CA PRO A 8 -59.50 58.42 -25.28
C PRO A 8 -59.16 57.30 -24.26
N ARG A 9 -58.30 57.69 -23.30
CA ARG A 9 -58.17 57.30 -21.86
C ARG A 9 -57.42 56.02 -21.45
N ASP A 10 -56.23 56.22 -20.86
CA ASP A 10 -55.53 55.26 -19.99
C ASP A 10 -55.99 55.34 -18.51
N PRO A 11 -56.15 54.21 -17.79
CA PRO A 11 -56.53 54.20 -16.39
C PRO A 11 -55.31 54.28 -15.44
N GLU A 12 -55.30 55.26 -14.52
CA GLU A 12 -54.38 55.35 -13.39
C GLU A 12 -54.63 54.23 -12.36
N TRP A 13 -53.68 53.31 -12.20
CA TRP A 13 -53.65 52.39 -11.06
C TRP A 13 -52.74 52.93 -9.96
N ARG A 14 -53.35 53.37 -8.85
CA ARG A 14 -52.67 53.84 -7.64
C ARG A 14 -52.36 52.63 -6.74
N VAL A 15 -51.11 52.19 -6.70
CA VAL A 15 -50.67 51.13 -5.78
C VAL A 15 -50.40 51.73 -4.39
N THR A 16 -51.19 51.32 -3.39
CA THR A 16 -50.95 51.66 -1.98
C THR A 16 -49.91 50.68 -1.43
N VAL A 17 -48.71 51.17 -1.10
CA VAL A 17 -47.66 50.35 -0.47
C VAL A 17 -47.91 50.32 1.05
N PRO A 18 -48.06 49.15 1.69
CA PRO A 18 -48.21 49.07 3.14
C PRO A 18 -46.91 49.49 3.85
N ARG A 19 -47.08 50.20 4.96
CA ARG A 19 -46.03 50.74 5.82
C ARG A 19 -45.23 49.59 6.46
N ASN A 20 -43.89 49.66 6.36
CA ASN A 20 -42.94 48.69 6.90
C ASN A 20 -43.25 48.27 8.34
N ASP A 21 -43.63 47.00 8.53
CA ASP A 21 -43.73 46.37 9.84
C ASP A 21 -42.34 45.96 10.34
N LEU A 22 -41.89 46.61 11.40
CA LEU A 22 -40.64 46.34 12.14
C LEU A 22 -40.52 44.86 12.57
N SER A 23 -41.64 44.16 12.72
CA SER A 23 -41.72 42.74 13.08
C SER A 23 -41.27 41.81 11.95
N SER A 24 -41.54 42.15 10.69
CA SER A 24 -41.11 41.32 9.54
C SER A 24 -39.58 41.34 9.38
N VAL A 25 -38.97 42.51 9.58
CA VAL A 25 -37.51 42.68 9.58
C VAL A 25 -36.86 42.01 10.80
N ALA A 26 -37.49 42.07 11.98
CA ALA A 26 -37.03 41.38 13.18
C ALA A 26 -37.07 39.85 13.04
N VAL A 27 -38.13 39.29 12.45
CA VAL A 27 -38.27 37.84 12.24
C VAL A 27 -37.32 37.32 11.15
N VAL A 28 -37.10 38.09 10.08
CA VAL A 28 -36.09 37.75 9.06
C VAL A 28 -34.68 37.79 9.65
N THR A 29 -34.34 38.81 10.45
CA THR A 29 -33.03 38.91 11.10
C THR A 29 -32.81 37.86 12.20
N GLU A 30 -33.85 37.39 12.90
CA GLU A 30 -33.76 36.24 13.82
C GLU A 30 -33.61 34.90 13.10
N CYS A 31 -34.30 34.72 11.96
CA CYS A 31 -34.18 33.53 11.13
C CYS A 31 -32.77 33.40 10.52
N GLU A 32 -32.22 34.49 9.98
CA GLU A 32 -30.84 34.54 9.47
C GLU A 32 -29.81 34.28 10.58
N ARG A 33 -29.99 34.88 11.76
CA ARG A 33 -29.09 34.67 12.92
C ARG A 33 -29.11 33.21 13.38
N ASN A 34 -30.28 32.57 13.37
CA ASN A 34 -30.44 31.15 13.71
C ASN A 34 -29.82 30.22 12.66
N MET A 35 -29.87 30.57 11.37
CA MET A 35 -29.16 29.82 10.32
C MET A 35 -27.65 29.96 10.44
N ILE A 36 -27.14 31.16 10.73
CA ILE A 36 -25.70 31.41 10.98
C ILE A 36 -25.21 30.63 12.20
N GLU A 37 -25.97 30.63 13.30
CA GLU A 37 -25.67 29.85 14.51
C GLU A 37 -25.69 28.34 14.28
N ARG A 38 -26.60 27.83 13.43
CA ARG A 38 -26.61 26.42 13.02
C ARG A 38 -25.43 26.08 12.12
N ALA A 39 -25.10 26.93 11.15
CA ALA A 39 -23.94 26.76 10.28
C ALA A 39 -22.64 26.78 11.10
N ARG A 40 -22.52 27.70 12.07
CA ARG A 40 -21.39 27.77 13.00
C ARG A 40 -21.26 26.52 13.86
N ARG A 41 -22.36 26.04 14.47
CA ARG A 41 -22.34 24.80 15.26
C ARG A 41 -22.01 23.57 14.41
N TRP A 42 -22.54 23.50 13.19
CA TRP A 42 -22.20 22.44 12.24
C TRP A 42 -20.72 22.49 11.87
N LEU A 43 -20.18 23.68 11.59
CA LEU A 43 -18.78 23.88 11.23
C LEU A 43 -17.84 23.54 12.41
N ILE A 44 -18.19 23.93 13.64
CA ILE A 44 -17.45 23.56 14.85
C ILE A 44 -17.50 22.05 15.07
N GLY A 45 -18.68 21.43 14.96
CA GLY A 45 -18.83 19.97 15.08
C GLY A 45 -18.03 19.22 14.03
N TRP A 46 -18.00 19.72 12.79
CA TRP A 46 -17.20 19.17 11.70
C TRP A 46 -15.70 19.32 11.93
N ILE A 47 -15.24 20.47 12.45
CA ILE A 47 -13.84 20.71 12.82
C ILE A 47 -13.42 19.76 13.95
N VAL A 48 -14.21 19.67 15.04
CA VAL A 48 -13.91 18.80 16.18
C VAL A 48 -13.88 17.33 15.77
N SER A 49 -14.86 16.89 14.98
CA SER A 49 -14.91 15.52 14.44
C SER A 49 -13.69 15.23 13.55
N SER A 50 -13.32 16.17 12.68
CA SER A 50 -12.15 16.02 11.81
C SER A 50 -10.84 16.05 12.60
N ALA A 51 -10.72 16.93 13.60
CA ALA A 51 -9.57 16.98 14.50
C ALA A 51 -9.40 15.67 15.28
N SER A 52 -10.50 15.08 15.78
CA SER A 52 -10.44 13.79 16.47
C SER A 52 -9.97 12.64 15.55
N ARG A 53 -10.37 12.66 14.28
CA ARG A 53 -9.95 11.68 13.27
C ARG A 53 -8.48 11.86 12.90
N VAL A 54 -8.03 13.09 12.73
CA VAL A 54 -6.62 13.42 12.47
C VAL A 54 -5.75 13.04 13.67
N TRP A 55 -6.22 13.29 14.89
CA TRP A 55 -5.53 12.90 16.11
C TRP A 55 -5.37 11.38 16.20
N LYS A 56 -6.43 10.61 15.96
CA LYS A 56 -6.36 9.14 15.91
C LYS A 56 -5.39 8.67 14.82
N LEU A 57 -5.50 9.21 13.61
CA LEU A 57 -4.61 8.87 12.50
C LEU A 57 -3.13 9.16 12.80
N GLY A 58 -2.86 10.24 13.52
CA GLY A 58 -1.51 10.60 13.94
C GLY A 58 -0.97 9.80 15.12
N ALA A 59 -1.85 9.40 16.05
CA ALA A 59 -1.50 8.55 17.19
C ALA A 59 -1.25 7.09 16.75
N ASP A 60 -2.03 6.61 15.77
CA ASP A 60 -1.93 5.23 15.27
C ASP A 60 -0.68 5.03 14.39
N ASP A 61 -0.21 6.06 13.67
CA ASP A 61 0.98 5.99 12.82
C ASP A 61 1.79 7.31 12.88
N PRO A 62 2.70 7.44 13.87
CA PRO A 62 3.48 8.68 14.07
C PRO A 62 4.37 9.01 12.86
N ARG A 63 4.69 8.01 12.02
CA ARG A 63 5.51 8.21 10.82
C ARG A 63 4.76 9.04 9.76
N ARG A 64 3.44 8.95 9.71
CA ARG A 64 2.62 9.78 8.80
C ARG A 64 2.61 11.25 9.21
N VAL A 65 2.59 11.52 10.51
CA VAL A 65 2.70 12.88 11.05
C VAL A 65 4.05 13.47 10.70
N VAL A 66 5.12 12.70 10.92
CA VAL A 66 6.48 13.08 10.55
C VAL A 66 6.57 13.34 9.04
N HIS A 67 5.99 12.49 8.20
CA HIS A 67 5.95 12.73 6.75
C HIS A 67 5.24 14.04 6.38
N GLY A 68 4.07 14.32 6.96
CA GLY A 68 3.37 15.60 6.75
C GLY A 68 4.24 16.80 7.16
N ALA A 69 4.93 16.71 8.31
CA ALA A 69 5.87 17.73 8.76
C ALA A 69 7.05 17.90 7.80
N LYS A 70 7.59 16.81 7.23
CA LYS A 70 8.64 16.86 6.21
C LYS A 70 8.19 17.59 4.95
N VAL A 71 6.99 17.30 4.44
CA VAL A 71 6.46 18.00 3.26
C VAL A 71 6.34 19.49 3.55
N GLY A 72 5.82 19.87 4.72
CA GLY A 72 5.78 21.26 5.17
C GLY A 72 7.17 21.91 5.28
N ALA A 73 8.15 21.19 5.83
CA ALA A 73 9.55 21.64 5.90
C ALA A 73 10.16 21.84 4.50
N ALA A 74 9.91 20.94 3.55
CA ALA A 74 10.39 21.08 2.18
C ALA A 74 9.76 22.29 1.47
N LEU A 75 8.46 22.51 1.63
CA LEU A 75 7.77 23.67 1.06
C LEU A 75 8.27 24.99 1.68
N THR A 76 8.41 25.05 3.00
CA THR A 76 8.94 26.23 3.67
C THR A 76 10.38 26.52 3.28
N LEU A 77 11.22 25.48 3.11
CA LEU A 77 12.58 25.65 2.58
C LEU A 77 12.56 26.19 1.15
N VAL A 78 11.73 25.66 0.24
CA VAL A 78 11.59 26.22 -1.13
C VAL A 78 11.16 27.68 -1.09
N SER A 79 10.18 28.03 -0.25
CA SER A 79 9.74 29.42 -0.08
C SER A 79 10.85 30.31 0.47
N LEU A 80 11.61 29.84 1.47
CA LEU A 80 12.72 30.58 2.05
C LEU A 80 13.87 30.78 1.05
N PHE A 81 14.23 29.74 0.30
CA PHE A 81 15.20 29.82 -0.80
C PHE A 81 14.81 30.88 -1.83
N TYR A 82 13.52 31.06 -2.05
CA TYR A 82 13.00 32.04 -3.00
C TYR A 82 12.99 33.48 -2.45
N TYR A 83 12.74 33.67 -1.15
CA TYR A 83 12.77 35.00 -0.54
C TYR A 83 14.19 35.58 -0.41
N MET A 84 15.24 34.77 -0.60
CA MET A 84 16.61 35.27 -0.64
C MET A 84 16.86 36.03 -1.95
N ARG A 85 17.02 37.37 -1.83
CA ARG A 85 17.14 38.38 -2.92
C ARG A 85 17.97 37.97 -4.15
N PRO A 86 19.17 37.36 -4.07
CA PRO A 86 19.97 37.06 -5.25
C PRO A 86 19.35 36.04 -6.22
N LEU A 87 18.35 35.26 -5.77
CA LEU A 87 17.71 34.20 -6.57
C LEU A 87 16.30 34.59 -7.04
N TYR A 88 15.64 35.54 -6.39
CA TYR A 88 14.35 36.09 -6.80
C TYR A 88 14.44 36.78 -8.18
N ASP A 89 15.49 37.58 -8.39
CA ASP A 89 15.70 38.35 -9.62
C ASP A 89 16.01 37.45 -10.84
N GLY A 90 16.51 36.23 -10.62
CA GLY A 90 16.79 35.25 -11.70
C GLY A 90 15.71 34.18 -11.89
N LEU A 91 14.85 33.92 -10.89
CA LEU A 91 13.92 32.78 -10.88
C LEU A 91 12.44 33.17 -10.73
N GLY A 92 12.11 34.46 -10.60
CA GLY A 92 10.81 34.99 -10.17
C GLY A 92 9.55 34.38 -10.82
N GLY A 93 9.58 34.17 -12.14
CA GLY A 93 8.47 33.58 -12.90
C GLY A 93 8.36 32.05 -12.80
N ALA A 94 9.37 31.36 -12.29
CA ALA A 94 9.46 29.90 -12.29
C ALA A 94 9.20 29.24 -10.92
N THR A 95 8.91 30.01 -9.88
CA THR A 95 8.66 29.55 -8.50
C THR A 95 7.56 28.50 -8.41
N MET A 96 6.52 28.65 -9.23
CA MET A 96 5.43 27.68 -9.33
C MET A 96 5.96 26.27 -9.64
N TRP A 97 7.00 26.17 -10.48
CA TRP A 97 7.59 24.88 -10.87
C TRP A 97 8.37 24.21 -9.76
N ALA A 98 9.07 24.98 -8.92
CA ALA A 98 9.78 24.44 -7.75
C ALA A 98 8.78 23.90 -6.71
N VAL A 99 7.74 24.68 -6.39
CA VAL A 99 6.68 24.25 -5.46
C VAL A 99 5.92 23.04 -5.99
N MET A 100 5.51 23.05 -7.26
CA MET A 100 4.89 21.91 -7.94
C MET A 100 5.83 20.68 -7.96
N THR A 101 7.15 20.89 -8.00
CA THR A 101 8.12 19.80 -7.91
C THR A 101 8.09 19.16 -6.54
N VAL A 102 8.14 19.96 -5.48
CA VAL A 102 8.06 19.42 -4.12
C VAL A 102 6.77 18.64 -3.92
N VAL A 103 5.62 19.23 -4.24
CA VAL A 103 4.33 18.57 -4.03
C VAL A 103 4.21 17.23 -4.77
N VAL A 104 4.76 17.13 -5.98
CA VAL A 104 4.56 15.96 -6.84
C VAL A 104 5.65 14.90 -6.68
N VAL A 105 6.87 15.29 -6.30
CA VAL A 105 8.03 14.40 -6.12
C VAL A 105 8.14 13.89 -4.69
N PHE A 106 7.72 14.67 -3.69
CA PHE A 106 7.87 14.27 -2.31
C PHE A 106 6.98 13.06 -2.01
N GLU A 107 7.62 11.98 -1.61
CA GLU A 107 7.02 10.68 -1.34
C GLU A 107 7.27 10.26 0.10
N TYR A 108 6.54 9.23 0.54
CA TYR A 108 6.66 8.72 1.91
C TYR A 108 8.05 8.15 2.19
N THR A 109 8.63 7.45 1.21
CA THR A 109 9.95 6.81 1.32
C THR A 109 11.03 7.57 0.55
N VAL A 110 12.28 7.44 0.99
CA VAL A 110 13.45 8.03 0.30
C VAL A 110 13.58 7.46 -1.12
N GLY A 111 13.39 6.14 -1.30
CA GLY A 111 13.39 5.51 -2.62
C GLY A 111 12.29 6.06 -3.55
N GLY A 112 11.11 6.36 -3.01
CA GLY A 112 10.03 7.04 -3.74
C GLY A 112 10.44 8.43 -4.24
N CYS A 113 11.02 9.24 -3.36
CA CYS A 113 11.52 10.57 -3.70
C CYS A 113 12.62 10.51 -4.77
N LEU A 114 13.56 9.56 -4.66
CA LEU A 114 14.63 9.35 -5.64
C LEU A 114 14.08 8.92 -6.99
N TYR A 115 13.20 7.92 -7.02
CA TYR A 115 12.57 7.42 -8.24
C TYR A 115 11.77 8.52 -8.97
N LYS A 116 10.87 9.22 -8.26
CA LYS A 116 10.10 10.32 -8.85
C LYS A 116 10.98 11.51 -9.20
N GLY A 117 11.98 11.83 -8.40
CA GLY A 117 12.92 12.92 -8.66
C GLY A 117 13.70 12.68 -9.93
N PHE A 118 14.30 11.49 -10.07
CA PHE A 118 15.03 11.09 -11.26
C PHE A 118 14.15 11.10 -12.52
N ASN A 119 12.97 10.48 -12.45
CA ASN A 119 12.02 10.47 -13.56
C ASN A 119 11.54 11.88 -13.95
N ARG A 120 11.37 12.77 -12.97
CA ARG A 120 11.01 14.17 -13.26
C ARG A 120 12.15 14.90 -13.95
N ALA A 121 13.38 14.76 -13.46
CA ALA A 121 14.55 15.39 -14.06
C ALA A 121 14.75 14.93 -15.51
N THR A 122 14.75 13.61 -15.77
CA THR A 122 14.93 13.06 -17.12
C THR A 122 13.80 13.46 -18.07
N ALA A 123 12.55 13.44 -17.60
CA ALA A 123 11.40 13.88 -18.39
C ALA A 123 11.46 15.37 -18.72
N THR A 124 11.78 16.23 -17.75
CA THR A 124 11.89 17.67 -17.97
C THR A 124 13.05 18.02 -18.89
N LEU A 125 14.22 17.38 -18.73
CA LEU A 125 15.38 17.58 -19.60
C LEU A 125 15.09 17.17 -21.04
N SER A 126 14.56 15.96 -21.24
CA SER A 126 14.24 15.46 -22.59
C SER A 126 13.12 16.27 -23.26
N ALA A 127 12.06 16.64 -22.53
CA ALA A 127 10.99 17.48 -23.04
C ALA A 127 11.49 18.88 -23.43
N SER A 128 12.32 19.51 -22.59
CA SER A 128 12.84 20.84 -22.86
C SER A 128 13.81 20.84 -24.04
N ALA A 129 14.69 19.83 -24.13
CA ALA A 129 15.60 19.67 -25.26
C ALA A 129 14.84 19.46 -26.59
N LEU A 130 13.81 18.61 -26.60
CA LEU A 130 12.98 18.40 -27.79
C LEU A 130 12.19 19.65 -28.16
N ALA A 131 11.65 20.40 -27.18
CA ALA A 131 10.94 21.65 -27.44
C ALA A 131 11.87 22.70 -28.09
N VAL A 132 13.10 22.84 -27.59
CA VAL A 132 14.10 23.73 -28.19
C VAL A 132 14.47 23.29 -29.61
N GLY A 133 14.68 21.98 -29.83
CA GLY A 133 14.98 21.44 -31.16
C GLY A 133 13.86 21.67 -32.17
N ILE A 134 12.60 21.46 -31.76
CA ILE A 134 11.42 21.68 -32.61
C ILE A 134 11.24 23.16 -32.91
N HIS A 135 11.40 24.03 -31.92
CA HIS A 135 11.31 25.48 -32.13
C HIS A 135 12.40 25.96 -33.11
N TRP A 136 13.62 25.45 -32.98
CA TRP A 136 14.69 25.75 -33.93
C TRP A 136 14.34 25.30 -35.35
N LEU A 137 13.76 24.10 -35.53
CA LEU A 137 13.27 23.62 -36.82
C LEU A 137 12.12 24.45 -37.39
N ALA A 138 11.19 24.87 -36.52
CA ALA A 138 10.02 25.67 -36.90
C ALA A 138 10.46 27.07 -37.38
N ASN A 139 11.41 27.69 -36.69
CA ASN A 139 11.96 29.00 -37.05
C ASN A 139 12.66 28.99 -38.42
N GLN A 140 13.29 27.88 -38.81
CA GLN A 140 13.89 27.74 -40.14
C GLN A 140 12.85 27.59 -41.27
N SER A 141 11.59 27.30 -40.94
CA SER A 141 10.53 27.02 -41.90
C SER A 141 9.70 28.26 -42.28
N GLY A 142 9.99 29.41 -41.67
CA GLY A 142 9.33 30.69 -41.89
C GLY A 142 8.05 30.91 -41.07
N ASP A 143 7.74 32.18 -40.80
CA ASP A 143 6.74 32.65 -39.81
C ASP A 143 5.32 32.10 -40.02
N LYS A 144 4.94 31.79 -41.27
CA LYS A 144 3.60 31.23 -41.57
C LYS A 144 3.48 29.75 -41.21
N MET A 145 4.57 29.00 -41.28
CA MET A 145 4.60 27.55 -41.05
C MET A 145 4.98 27.19 -39.61
N GLU A 146 5.65 28.10 -38.90
CA GLU A 146 6.06 27.93 -37.52
C GLU A 146 4.94 27.46 -36.58
N PRO A 147 3.77 28.12 -36.47
CA PRO A 147 2.71 27.67 -35.56
C PRO A 147 2.11 26.32 -35.98
N PHE A 148 2.12 25.99 -37.28
CA PHE A 148 1.65 24.70 -37.77
C PHE A 148 2.59 23.57 -37.37
N ILE A 149 3.91 23.77 -37.52
CA ILE A 149 4.93 22.79 -37.11
C ILE A 149 4.88 22.57 -35.59
N LEU A 150 4.80 23.65 -34.82
CA LEU A 150 4.73 23.58 -33.36
C LEU A 150 3.47 22.83 -32.91
N SER A 151 2.29 23.17 -33.46
CA SER A 151 1.04 22.49 -33.14
C SER A 151 1.04 21.00 -33.54
N ALA A 152 1.51 20.68 -34.75
CA ALA A 152 1.63 19.31 -35.22
C ALA A 152 2.59 18.48 -34.33
N SER A 153 3.69 19.08 -33.88
CA SER A 153 4.64 18.42 -32.99
C SER A 153 4.06 18.12 -31.60
N VAL A 154 3.27 19.06 -31.03
CA VAL A 154 2.54 18.86 -29.77
C VAL A 154 1.56 17.71 -29.91
N PHE A 155 0.78 17.69 -30.98
CA PHE A 155 -0.15 16.59 -31.25
C PHE A 155 0.57 15.24 -31.36
N LEU A 156 1.59 15.14 -32.22
CA LEU A 156 2.28 13.88 -32.48
C LEU A 156 3.01 13.35 -31.24
N LEU A 157 3.77 14.19 -30.54
CA LEU A 157 4.54 13.76 -29.36
C LEU A 157 3.62 13.47 -28.17
N ALA A 158 2.56 14.25 -27.96
CA ALA A 158 1.59 13.95 -26.91
C ALA A 158 0.83 12.65 -27.20
N ALA A 159 0.43 12.42 -28.45
CA ALA A 159 -0.23 11.17 -28.86
C ALA A 159 0.71 9.97 -28.70
N ALA A 160 1.96 10.06 -29.20
CA ALA A 160 2.95 8.99 -29.08
C ALA A 160 3.31 8.69 -27.62
N ALA A 161 3.55 9.73 -26.80
CA ALA A 161 3.83 9.58 -25.39
C ALA A 161 2.63 8.96 -24.65
N THR A 162 1.39 9.41 -24.94
CA THR A 162 0.18 8.83 -24.33
C THR A 162 0.01 7.36 -24.75
N PHE A 163 0.24 7.04 -26.02
CA PHE A 163 0.17 5.67 -26.53
C PHE A 163 1.20 4.75 -25.85
N SER A 164 2.41 5.25 -25.59
CA SER A 164 3.44 4.49 -24.88
C SER A 164 2.99 4.00 -23.49
N ARG A 165 2.04 4.70 -22.83
CA ARG A 165 1.50 4.30 -21.52
C ARG A 165 0.62 3.04 -21.56
N PHE A 166 0.18 2.62 -22.74
CA PHE A 166 -0.52 1.34 -22.91
C PHE A 166 0.44 0.15 -22.95
N ILE A 167 1.74 0.39 -23.17
CA ILE A 167 2.76 -0.64 -23.11
C ILE A 167 3.01 -1.00 -21.63
N PRO A 168 2.78 -2.25 -21.19
CA PRO A 168 2.85 -2.62 -19.77
C PRO A 168 4.20 -2.31 -19.10
N THR A 169 5.31 -2.48 -19.83
CA THR A 169 6.66 -2.19 -19.34
C THR A 169 6.90 -0.70 -19.10
N VAL A 170 6.36 0.16 -19.96
CA VAL A 170 6.42 1.62 -19.81
C VAL A 170 5.49 2.07 -18.69
N LYS A 171 4.28 1.50 -18.62
CA LYS A 171 3.31 1.81 -17.56
C LYS A 171 3.86 1.48 -16.17
N ALA A 172 4.51 0.33 -16.02
CA ALA A 172 5.04 -0.09 -14.73
C ALA A 172 6.20 0.79 -14.24
N ASN A 173 7.07 1.25 -15.15
CA ASN A 173 8.35 1.86 -14.79
C ASN A 173 8.46 3.38 -15.05
N PHE A 174 7.62 3.92 -15.93
CA PHE A 174 7.78 5.28 -16.47
C PHE A 174 6.48 6.07 -16.60
N ASP A 175 5.33 5.56 -16.16
CA ASP A 175 4.02 6.25 -16.31
C ASP A 175 4.02 7.69 -15.76
N TYR A 176 4.66 7.88 -14.59
CA TYR A 176 4.91 9.19 -14.02
C TYR A 176 5.79 10.07 -14.92
N GLY A 177 6.93 9.55 -15.39
CA GLY A 177 7.87 10.28 -16.26
C GLY A 177 7.24 10.68 -17.59
N VAL A 178 6.45 9.79 -18.21
CA VAL A 178 5.71 10.08 -19.44
C VAL A 178 4.68 11.19 -19.24
N THR A 179 3.97 11.19 -18.11
CA THR A 179 3.03 12.27 -17.77
C THR A 179 3.75 13.62 -17.63
N ILE A 180 4.87 13.64 -16.91
CA ILE A 180 5.70 14.85 -16.75
C ILE A 180 6.29 15.31 -18.09
N PHE A 181 6.69 14.39 -18.95
CA PHE A 181 7.19 14.67 -20.28
C PHE A 181 6.14 15.40 -21.11
N ILE A 182 4.93 14.86 -21.20
CA ILE A 182 3.80 15.47 -21.94
C ILE A 182 3.52 16.86 -21.39
N LEU A 183 3.37 16.98 -20.07
CA LEU A 183 3.07 18.25 -19.41
C LEU A 183 4.15 19.31 -19.68
N THR A 184 5.43 18.92 -19.53
CA THR A 184 6.56 19.83 -19.71
C THR A 184 6.68 20.24 -21.16
N PHE A 185 6.65 19.28 -22.09
CA PHE A 185 6.80 19.53 -23.51
C PHE A 185 5.71 20.46 -24.02
N SER A 186 4.44 20.16 -23.73
CA SER A 186 3.31 21.02 -24.12
C SER A 186 3.42 22.42 -23.53
N LEU A 187 3.83 22.55 -22.26
CA LEU A 187 3.96 23.87 -21.64
C LEU A 187 5.17 24.66 -22.16
N VAL A 188 6.30 24.02 -22.48
CA VAL A 188 7.46 24.72 -23.08
C VAL A 188 7.14 25.11 -24.52
N ALA A 189 6.57 24.19 -25.32
CA ALA A 189 6.16 24.45 -26.70
C ALA A 189 5.17 25.63 -26.78
N MET A 190 4.08 25.62 -25.99
CA MET A 190 3.11 26.73 -26.00
C MET A 190 3.68 28.06 -25.46
N SER A 191 4.62 28.01 -24.51
CA SER A 191 5.24 29.25 -23.98
C SER A 191 6.26 29.84 -24.96
N GLY A 192 6.92 28.99 -25.75
CA GLY A 192 7.91 29.39 -26.75
C GLY A 192 7.38 30.34 -27.81
N TYR A 193 6.12 30.15 -28.22
CA TYR A 193 5.47 31.02 -29.20
C TYR A 193 5.26 32.46 -28.71
N ARG A 194 5.32 32.72 -27.40
CA ARG A 194 5.02 34.04 -26.80
C ARG A 194 6.25 34.75 -26.22
N VAL A 195 7.40 34.08 -26.12
CA VAL A 195 8.58 34.58 -25.42
C VAL A 195 9.82 34.35 -26.29
N ASP A 196 10.47 35.44 -26.69
CA ASP A 196 11.60 35.41 -27.64
C ASP A 196 12.82 34.61 -27.13
N GLU A 197 12.95 34.39 -25.82
CA GLU A 197 14.06 33.64 -25.20
C GLU A 197 13.65 32.25 -24.69
N LEU A 198 13.31 31.34 -25.61
CA LEU A 198 12.96 29.95 -25.28
C LEU A 198 14.07 29.22 -24.49
N LEU A 199 15.34 29.47 -24.81
CA LEU A 199 16.47 28.81 -24.17
C LEU A 199 16.60 29.21 -22.69
N ALA A 200 16.41 30.50 -22.37
CA ALA A 200 16.41 30.99 -21.01
C ALA A 200 15.25 30.37 -20.21
N LEU A 201 14.06 30.32 -20.81
CA LEU A 201 12.88 29.68 -20.21
C LEU A 201 13.11 28.17 -19.92
N ALA A 202 13.71 27.45 -20.87
CA ALA A 202 14.04 26.03 -20.72
C ALA A 202 15.07 25.80 -19.61
N GLN A 203 16.15 26.59 -19.58
CA GLN A 203 17.19 26.52 -18.54
C GLN A 203 16.62 26.80 -17.16
N GLN A 204 15.80 27.85 -17.03
CA GLN A 204 15.16 28.22 -15.77
C GLN A 204 14.25 27.09 -15.25
N ARG A 205 13.50 26.41 -16.11
CA ARG A 205 12.66 25.27 -15.72
C ARG A 205 13.48 24.06 -15.26
N VAL A 206 14.53 23.72 -15.99
CA VAL A 206 15.42 22.61 -15.60
C VAL A 206 16.06 22.90 -14.23
N LEU A 207 16.61 24.11 -14.04
CA LEU A 207 17.26 24.50 -12.80
C LEU A 207 16.31 24.48 -11.60
N THR A 208 15.11 25.05 -11.75
CA THR A 208 14.10 25.07 -10.66
C THR A 208 13.59 23.69 -10.29
N VAL A 209 13.44 22.78 -11.27
CA VAL A 209 13.11 21.38 -11.02
C VAL A 209 14.24 20.67 -10.26
N ILE A 210 15.50 20.88 -10.64
CA ILE A 210 16.66 20.30 -9.95
C ILE A 210 16.73 20.79 -8.50
N VAL A 211 16.56 22.10 -8.26
CA VAL A 211 16.53 22.67 -6.90
C VAL A 211 15.40 22.07 -6.07
N GLY A 212 14.19 21.94 -6.64
CA GLY A 212 13.07 21.30 -5.97
C GLY A 212 13.35 19.85 -5.59
N ILE A 213 13.93 19.06 -6.50
CA ILE A 213 14.33 17.66 -6.24
C ILE A 213 15.40 17.61 -5.13
N PHE A 214 16.41 18.48 -5.18
CA PHE A 214 17.46 18.53 -4.17
C PHE A 214 16.90 18.81 -2.78
N ILE A 215 15.99 19.77 -2.64
CA ILE A 215 15.34 20.08 -1.36
C ILE A 215 14.49 18.90 -0.87
N CYS A 216 13.73 18.23 -1.75
CA CYS A 216 12.99 17.02 -1.39
C CYS A 216 13.91 15.92 -0.84
N LEU A 217 15.03 15.66 -1.52
CA LEU A 217 15.99 14.64 -1.11
C LEU A 217 16.68 15.00 0.20
N LEU A 218 17.11 16.25 0.35
CA LEU A 218 17.73 16.74 1.58
C LEU A 218 16.79 16.53 2.78
N VAL A 219 15.54 16.97 2.68
CA VAL A 219 14.56 16.86 3.77
C VAL A 219 14.20 15.40 4.05
N SER A 220 13.99 14.59 3.02
CA SER A 220 13.60 13.18 3.19
C SER A 220 14.69 12.31 3.81
N VAL A 221 15.96 12.60 3.53
CA VAL A 221 17.12 11.87 4.10
C VAL A 221 17.49 12.39 5.49
N VAL A 222 17.46 13.70 5.74
CA VAL A 222 17.91 14.30 7.01
C VAL A 222 16.86 14.16 8.12
N ILE A 223 15.57 14.37 7.81
CA ILE A 223 14.50 14.33 8.81
C ILE A 223 13.94 12.91 8.87
N CYS A 224 14.29 12.13 9.90
CA CYS A 224 13.76 10.81 10.22
C CYS A 224 13.54 9.91 8.98
N PRO A 225 14.61 9.45 8.30
CA PRO A 225 14.51 8.80 7.00
C PRO A 225 13.62 7.56 7.07
N VAL A 226 12.72 7.42 6.09
CA VAL A 226 11.86 6.24 5.92
C VAL A 226 12.31 5.53 4.67
N TRP A 227 12.82 4.32 4.84
CA TRP A 227 13.37 3.52 3.75
C TRP A 227 12.35 2.49 3.26
N ALA A 228 12.14 2.40 1.96
CA ALA A 228 11.26 1.43 1.32
C ALA A 228 11.76 0.00 1.54
N GLY A 229 13.08 -0.22 1.53
CA GLY A 229 13.67 -1.52 1.80
C GLY A 229 13.37 -2.04 3.22
N ALA A 230 13.50 -1.15 4.21
CA ALA A 230 13.16 -1.48 5.60
C ALA A 230 11.65 -1.75 5.78
N GLU A 231 10.78 -0.96 5.14
CA GLU A 231 9.33 -1.20 5.21
C GLU A 231 8.94 -2.51 4.52
N LEU A 232 9.57 -2.84 3.38
CA LEU A 232 9.36 -4.12 2.70
C LEU A 232 9.75 -5.29 3.60
N HIS A 233 10.92 -5.21 4.25
CA HIS A 233 11.34 -6.28 5.16
C HIS A 233 10.38 -6.45 6.33
N ARG A 234 9.97 -5.36 6.97
CA ARG A 234 8.97 -5.39 8.06
C ARG A 234 7.62 -5.93 7.58
N GLN A 235 7.21 -5.59 6.36
CA GLN A 235 5.98 -6.09 5.78
C GLN A 235 6.04 -7.60 5.52
N ILE A 236 7.16 -8.12 5.01
CA ILE A 236 7.35 -9.56 4.81
C ILE A 236 7.30 -10.30 6.14
N VAL A 237 8.02 -9.83 7.18
CA VAL A 237 7.98 -10.43 8.52
C VAL A 237 6.56 -10.44 9.09
N ARG A 238 5.86 -9.29 9.03
CA ARG A 238 4.47 -9.19 9.49
C ARG A 238 3.51 -10.09 8.71
N ASN A 239 3.75 -10.29 7.41
CA ASN A 239 2.96 -11.20 6.60
C ASN A 239 3.19 -12.66 7.00
N MET A 240 4.44 -13.03 7.35
CA MET A 240 4.75 -14.36 7.90
C MET A 240 4.03 -14.59 9.23
N GLU A 241 4.11 -13.63 10.16
CA GLU A 241 3.43 -13.70 11.47
C GLU A 241 1.92 -13.89 11.29
N LYS A 242 1.27 -13.03 10.51
CA LYS A 242 -0.18 -13.15 10.23
C LYS A 242 -0.57 -14.47 9.60
N LEU A 243 0.30 -15.03 8.74
CA LEU A 243 0.05 -16.31 8.12
C LEU A 243 0.16 -17.45 9.13
N ALA A 244 1.18 -17.40 9.99
CA ALA A 244 1.37 -18.36 11.07
C ALA A 244 0.20 -18.30 12.07
N ASP A 245 -0.15 -17.11 12.55
CA ASP A 245 -1.29 -16.90 13.47
C ASP A 245 -2.59 -17.44 12.86
N SER A 246 -2.82 -17.20 11.56
CA SER A 246 -4.02 -17.72 10.88
C SER A 246 -4.04 -19.24 10.81
N LEU A 247 -2.88 -19.86 10.54
CA LEU A 247 -2.76 -21.32 10.49
C LEU A 247 -2.97 -21.93 11.87
N GLU A 248 -2.36 -21.36 12.91
CA GLU A 248 -2.54 -21.78 14.31
C GLU A 248 -4.01 -21.68 14.71
N CYS A 249 -4.67 -20.55 14.43
CA CYS A 249 -6.10 -20.40 14.68
C CYS A 249 -6.97 -21.44 13.94
N CYS A 250 -6.68 -21.73 12.66
CA CYS A 250 -7.42 -22.76 11.91
C CYS A 250 -7.26 -24.14 12.56
N VAL A 251 -6.04 -24.50 12.94
CA VAL A 251 -5.73 -25.78 13.58
C VAL A 251 -6.40 -25.87 14.96
N GLU A 252 -6.32 -24.82 15.77
CA GLU A 252 -6.97 -24.75 17.07
C GLU A 252 -8.50 -24.86 16.96
N GLU A 253 -9.12 -24.15 16.00
CA GLU A 253 -10.56 -24.20 15.77
C GLU A 253 -11.03 -25.61 15.38
N TYR A 254 -10.28 -26.27 14.50
CA TYR A 254 -10.56 -27.65 14.11
C TYR A 254 -10.54 -28.62 15.30
N PHE A 255 -9.51 -28.51 16.15
CA PHE A 255 -9.31 -29.43 17.28
C PHE A 255 -10.08 -29.06 18.56
N SER A 256 -10.56 -27.82 18.71
CA SER A 256 -11.26 -27.34 19.91
C SER A 256 -12.78 -27.50 19.85
N SER A 257 -13.33 -27.96 18.72
CA SER A 257 -14.76 -28.11 18.42
C SER A 257 -15.57 -29.10 19.31
N GLY A 258 -15.01 -29.51 20.47
CA GLY A 258 -15.68 -30.34 21.49
C GLY A 258 -16.18 -29.59 22.73
N VAL A 259 -15.91 -28.28 22.88
CA VAL A 259 -16.43 -27.46 23.98
C VAL A 259 -17.24 -26.32 23.38
N VAL A 260 -18.56 -26.50 23.36
CA VAL A 260 -19.49 -25.45 22.96
C VAL A 260 -19.42 -24.35 24.02
N ASP A 261 -18.86 -23.21 23.65
CA ASP A 261 -19.46 -21.95 24.02
C ASP A 261 -19.46 -20.99 22.84
N GLN A 262 -20.67 -20.74 22.35
CA GLN A 262 -20.96 -19.93 21.18
C GLN A 262 -21.06 -18.47 21.61
N LYS A 263 -19.95 -17.71 21.58
CA LYS A 263 -19.91 -16.33 21.04
C LYS A 263 -18.55 -15.63 21.18
N SER A 264 -18.24 -14.92 20.09
CA SER A 264 -17.62 -13.60 20.00
C SER A 264 -16.13 -13.45 20.34
N ALA A 265 -15.28 -13.59 19.32
CA ALA A 265 -14.15 -12.66 19.04
C ALA A 265 -13.32 -13.06 17.79
N SER A 266 -13.31 -14.33 17.38
CA SER A 266 -12.22 -14.87 16.53
C SER A 266 -12.29 -14.62 15.02
N SER A 267 -13.40 -14.11 14.47
CA SER A 267 -13.58 -14.06 13.00
C SER A 267 -12.67 -13.06 12.26
N HIS A 268 -12.07 -12.12 12.99
CA HIS A 268 -11.22 -11.08 12.39
C HIS A 268 -9.72 -11.35 12.56
N GLU A 269 -9.32 -12.17 13.54
CA GLU A 269 -7.93 -12.63 13.72
C GLU A 269 -7.62 -13.86 12.85
N SER A 270 -8.57 -14.77 12.65
CA SER A 270 -8.38 -15.99 11.82
C SER A 270 -8.21 -15.74 10.32
N GLN A 271 -8.40 -14.49 9.86
CA GLN A 271 -8.30 -14.11 8.44
C GLN A 271 -7.02 -13.33 8.11
N GLY A 272 -5.99 -13.40 8.97
CA GLY A 272 -4.68 -12.78 8.73
C GLY A 272 -4.07 -13.15 7.37
N TYR A 273 -4.30 -14.37 6.90
CA TYR A 273 -3.89 -14.85 5.57
C TYR A 273 -4.40 -13.99 4.41
N LYS A 274 -5.58 -13.34 4.54
CA LYS A 274 -6.11 -12.42 3.52
C LYS A 274 -5.25 -11.17 3.35
N CYS A 275 -4.57 -10.72 4.40
CA CYS A 275 -3.60 -9.63 4.30
C CYS A 275 -2.43 -10.02 3.39
N VAL A 276 -1.98 -11.28 3.49
CA VAL A 276 -0.90 -11.84 2.67
C VAL A 276 -1.34 -11.99 1.22
N LEU A 277 -2.56 -12.49 0.97
CA LEU A 277 -3.08 -12.60 -0.41
C LEU A 277 -3.14 -11.24 -1.13
N ASN A 278 -3.48 -10.17 -0.41
CA ASN A 278 -3.61 -8.82 -0.95
C ASN A 278 -2.29 -8.00 -0.95
N SER A 279 -1.17 -8.55 -0.48
CA SER A 279 0.07 -7.77 -0.30
C SER A 279 0.88 -7.54 -1.58
N LYS A 280 0.60 -8.28 -2.67
CA LYS A 280 1.42 -8.29 -3.90
C LYS A 280 1.75 -6.90 -4.42
N ALA A 281 0.75 -6.03 -4.57
CA ALA A 281 0.93 -4.71 -5.15
C ALA A 281 1.85 -3.82 -4.27
N SER A 282 1.66 -3.87 -2.94
CA SER A 282 2.54 -3.16 -2.00
C SER A 282 3.97 -3.70 -2.02
N GLU A 283 4.16 -5.02 -1.98
CA GLU A 283 5.47 -5.67 -1.99
C GLU A 283 6.25 -5.33 -3.27
N ASP A 284 5.61 -5.45 -4.43
CA ASP A 284 6.22 -5.16 -5.72
C ASP A 284 6.58 -3.67 -5.84
N SER A 285 5.72 -2.77 -5.34
CA SER A 285 6.00 -1.33 -5.35
C SER A 285 7.18 -0.97 -4.44
N GLN A 286 7.23 -1.50 -3.22
CA GLN A 286 8.32 -1.23 -2.28
C GLN A 286 9.64 -1.83 -2.75
N ALA A 287 9.63 -3.05 -3.31
CA ALA A 287 10.82 -3.68 -3.88
C ALA A 287 11.40 -2.84 -5.03
N ASN A 288 10.54 -2.27 -5.88
CA ASN A 288 10.97 -1.36 -6.94
C ASN A 288 11.58 -0.07 -6.39
N LEU A 289 10.99 0.53 -5.35
CA LEU A 289 11.51 1.75 -4.72
C LEU A 289 12.83 1.50 -3.97
N ALA A 290 12.96 0.37 -3.29
CA ALA A 290 14.16 0.01 -2.52
C ALA A 290 15.42 -0.12 -3.39
N ARG A 291 15.27 -0.41 -4.69
CA ARG A 291 16.39 -0.45 -5.65
C ARG A 291 17.03 0.91 -5.90
N TRP A 292 16.31 2.00 -5.65
CA TRP A 292 16.80 3.37 -5.82
C TRP A 292 17.53 3.88 -4.58
N GLU A 293 17.43 3.18 -3.45
CA GLU A 293 17.96 3.66 -2.18
C GLU A 293 19.48 3.44 -2.08
N PRO A 294 20.23 4.38 -1.49
CA PRO A 294 21.60 4.13 -1.06
C PRO A 294 21.66 3.03 0.00
N ALA A 295 22.86 2.52 0.29
CA ALA A 295 23.06 1.60 1.40
C ALA A 295 22.62 2.25 2.72
N HIS A 296 21.84 1.53 3.53
CA HIS A 296 21.23 2.06 4.75
C HIS A 296 20.98 0.93 5.76
N GLY A 297 21.15 1.23 7.05
CA GLY A 297 20.95 0.26 8.13
C GLY A 297 21.78 -1.01 7.91
N ARG A 298 21.09 -2.17 7.90
CA ARG A 298 21.69 -3.49 7.64
C ARG A 298 21.67 -3.87 6.15
N PHE A 299 21.11 -3.03 5.29
CA PHE A 299 20.99 -3.29 3.85
C PHE A 299 22.15 -2.64 3.10
N GLY A 300 23.04 -3.48 2.56
CA GLY A 300 24.16 -3.04 1.74
C GLY A 300 23.74 -2.53 0.35
N PHE A 301 24.71 -1.98 -0.38
CA PHE A 301 24.51 -1.58 -1.78
C PHE A 301 24.17 -2.81 -2.64
N LYS A 302 23.25 -2.66 -3.60
CA LYS A 302 22.76 -3.76 -4.47
C LYS A 302 22.17 -4.95 -3.70
N HIS A 303 21.47 -4.69 -2.60
CA HIS A 303 20.74 -5.72 -1.86
C HIS A 303 19.75 -6.48 -2.78
N PRO A 304 19.58 -7.82 -2.64
CA PRO A 304 18.77 -8.64 -3.55
C PRO A 304 17.26 -8.51 -3.31
N TRP A 305 16.70 -7.31 -3.52
CA TRP A 305 15.28 -7.00 -3.32
C TRP A 305 14.31 -7.87 -4.12
N SER A 306 14.73 -8.44 -5.25
CA SER A 306 13.91 -9.38 -6.03
C SER A 306 13.60 -10.67 -5.29
N GLN A 307 14.42 -11.07 -4.31
CA GLN A 307 14.16 -12.27 -3.51
C GLN A 307 13.01 -12.04 -2.52
N TYR A 308 12.78 -10.82 -2.04
CA TYR A 308 11.62 -10.47 -1.22
C TYR A 308 10.31 -10.71 -1.97
N GLN A 309 10.27 -10.43 -3.29
CA GLN A 309 9.11 -10.71 -4.13
C GLN A 309 8.86 -12.21 -4.29
N LYS A 310 9.91 -13.03 -4.33
CA LYS A 310 9.80 -14.49 -4.37
C LYS A 310 9.28 -15.05 -3.05
N ILE A 311 9.80 -14.56 -1.92
CA ILE A 311 9.31 -14.90 -0.58
C ILE A 311 7.82 -14.53 -0.48
N GLY A 312 7.44 -13.32 -0.87
CA GLY A 312 6.03 -12.88 -0.95
C GLY A 312 5.18 -13.78 -1.83
N GLY A 313 5.71 -14.25 -2.96
CA GLY A 313 5.06 -15.24 -3.83
C GLY A 313 4.83 -16.58 -3.12
N ALA A 314 5.86 -17.15 -2.50
CA ALA A 314 5.79 -18.41 -1.76
C ALA A 314 4.80 -18.33 -0.58
N MET A 315 4.85 -17.23 0.18
CA MET A 315 3.90 -16.98 1.28
C MET A 315 2.46 -16.91 0.78
N ARG A 316 2.21 -16.25 -0.36
CA ARG A 316 0.86 -16.20 -0.97
C ARG A 316 0.39 -17.58 -1.42
N HIS A 317 1.28 -18.40 -1.97
CA HIS A 317 0.97 -19.80 -2.28
C HIS A 317 0.58 -20.60 -1.04
N CYS A 318 1.28 -20.41 0.09
CA CYS A 318 0.91 -21.02 1.36
C CYS A 318 -0.44 -20.48 1.88
N ALA A 319 -0.66 -19.17 1.79
CA ALA A 319 -1.91 -18.51 2.21
C ALA A 319 -3.14 -19.03 1.45
N CYS A 320 -3.01 -19.39 0.17
CA CYS A 320 -4.10 -20.03 -0.59
C CYS A 320 -4.52 -21.38 0.02
N CYS A 321 -3.57 -22.18 0.52
CA CYS A 321 -3.90 -23.45 1.18
C CYS A 321 -4.50 -23.23 2.57
N VAL A 322 -4.03 -22.22 3.32
CA VAL A 322 -4.65 -21.83 4.59
C VAL A 322 -6.08 -21.34 4.38
N GLU A 323 -6.36 -20.62 3.28
CA GLU A 323 -7.73 -20.21 2.91
C GLU A 323 -8.63 -21.42 2.61
N ALA A 324 -8.11 -22.41 1.88
CA ALA A 324 -8.82 -23.65 1.60
C ALA A 324 -9.10 -24.46 2.89
N LEU A 325 -8.12 -24.55 3.79
CA LEU A 325 -8.25 -25.19 5.10
C LEU A 325 -9.31 -24.48 5.95
N ASN A 326 -9.24 -23.16 6.06
CA ASN A 326 -10.23 -22.36 6.77
C ASN A 326 -11.64 -22.57 6.19
N SER A 327 -11.78 -22.65 4.86
CA SER A 327 -13.07 -22.88 4.21
C SER A 327 -13.61 -24.28 4.50
N CYS A 328 -12.74 -25.30 4.49
CA CYS A 328 -13.05 -26.68 4.83
C CYS A 328 -13.55 -26.78 6.29
N ILE A 329 -12.81 -26.22 7.24
CA ILE A 329 -13.17 -26.19 8.67
C ILE A 329 -14.52 -25.51 8.88
N ASN A 330 -14.75 -24.34 8.29
CA ASN A 330 -16.02 -23.60 8.42
C ASN A 330 -17.22 -24.35 7.80
N SER A 331 -17.00 -25.19 6.79
CA SER A 331 -18.04 -26.01 6.17
C SER A 331 -18.33 -27.32 6.94
N GLU A 332 -17.38 -27.78 7.75
CA GLU A 332 -17.36 -29.12 8.36
C GLU A 332 -17.61 -29.14 9.87
N VAL A 333 -18.09 -28.04 10.48
CA VAL A 333 -18.43 -27.90 11.92
C VAL A 333 -19.59 -28.84 12.39
N LYS A 334 -19.75 -30.03 11.80
CA LYS A 334 -20.77 -31.03 12.16
C LYS A 334 -20.33 -32.51 12.08
N SER A 335 -19.06 -32.88 12.26
CA SER A 335 -18.72 -34.32 12.27
C SER A 335 -17.64 -34.78 13.27
N SER A 336 -18.11 -35.59 14.22
CA SER A 336 -17.48 -36.82 14.75
C SER A 336 -16.40 -36.81 15.84
N MET A 337 -16.61 -37.76 16.75
CA MET A 337 -15.87 -38.13 17.95
C MET A 337 -14.45 -38.68 17.67
N VAL A 338 -14.17 -39.09 16.43
CA VAL A 338 -12.84 -39.56 15.97
C VAL A 338 -11.80 -38.42 16.00
N LEU A 339 -12.25 -37.16 15.91
CA LEU A 339 -11.40 -35.96 16.00
C LEU A 339 -10.72 -35.77 17.36
N LYS A 340 -11.34 -36.28 18.45
CA LYS A 340 -10.77 -36.15 19.81
C LYS A 340 -9.51 -36.97 20.00
N GLU A 341 -9.35 -38.08 19.27
CA GLU A 341 -8.22 -39.00 19.45
C GLU A 341 -6.96 -38.49 18.74
N MET A 342 -7.09 -37.92 17.52
CA MET A 342 -5.97 -37.28 16.80
C MET A 342 -5.56 -35.93 17.41
N SER A 343 -6.52 -35.15 17.93
CA SER A 343 -6.24 -33.89 18.65
C SER A 343 -5.27 -34.09 19.81
N ARG A 344 -5.32 -35.27 20.46
CA ARG A 344 -4.45 -35.60 21.59
C ARG A 344 -3.00 -35.83 21.19
N SER A 345 -2.75 -36.46 20.03
CA SER A 345 -1.39 -36.70 19.52
C SER A 345 -0.69 -35.42 19.05
N ILE A 346 -1.44 -34.45 18.49
CA ILE A 346 -0.87 -33.18 17.99
C ILE A 346 -0.58 -32.21 19.15
N LYS A 347 -1.35 -32.26 20.24
CA LYS A 347 -1.13 -31.45 21.45
C LYS A 347 0.16 -31.79 22.21
N GLU A 348 0.78 -32.92 21.92
CA GLU A 348 2.03 -33.37 22.55
C GLU A 348 3.30 -32.88 21.83
N MET A 349 3.18 -32.18 20.70
CA MET A 349 4.34 -31.62 20.01
C MET A 349 4.94 -30.45 20.81
N THR A 350 6.11 -30.71 21.41
CA THR A 350 6.85 -29.76 22.23
C THR A 350 7.48 -28.64 21.40
N LYS A 351 7.31 -27.40 21.87
CA LYS A 351 7.86 -26.18 21.26
C LYS A 351 9.40 -26.14 21.30
N SER A 352 10.06 -26.46 20.19
CA SER A 352 11.51 -26.36 20.02
C SER A 352 11.97 -24.94 19.61
N ARG A 353 13.26 -24.63 19.77
CA ARG A 353 13.85 -23.27 19.73
C ARG A 353 14.72 -22.96 18.49
N SER A 354 14.79 -23.84 17.48
CA SER A 354 15.48 -23.53 16.22
C SER A 354 14.70 -23.98 14.99
N ILE A 355 14.70 -23.17 13.93
CA ILE A 355 13.92 -23.39 12.69
C ILE A 355 14.22 -24.74 12.05
N ASP A 356 15.49 -25.16 12.02
CA ASP A 356 15.87 -26.44 11.40
C ASP A 356 15.26 -27.65 12.12
N LEU A 357 15.21 -27.61 13.46
CA LEU A 357 14.54 -28.63 14.27
C LEU A 357 13.02 -28.59 14.09
N LEU A 358 12.41 -27.41 13.92
CA LEU A 358 10.97 -27.29 13.66
C LEU A 358 10.59 -27.88 12.29
N ILE A 359 11.44 -27.72 11.28
CA ILE A 359 11.24 -28.33 9.95
C ILE A 359 11.35 -29.85 10.05
N GLU A 360 12.33 -30.36 10.80
CA GLU A 360 12.47 -31.80 11.04
C GLU A 360 11.27 -32.38 11.80
N GLU A 361 10.79 -31.71 12.86
CA GLU A 361 9.57 -32.08 13.59
C GLU A 361 8.34 -32.06 12.69
N MET A 362 8.19 -31.04 11.87
CA MET A 362 7.10 -30.93 10.88
C MET A 362 7.14 -32.09 9.87
N ASN A 363 8.32 -32.43 9.35
CA ASN A 363 8.49 -33.53 8.40
C ASN A 363 8.19 -34.89 9.02
N ASN A 364 8.59 -35.11 10.28
CA ASN A 364 8.24 -36.32 11.02
C ASN A 364 6.72 -36.40 11.24
N ALA A 365 6.05 -35.29 11.58
CA ALA A 365 4.59 -35.25 11.72
C ALA A 365 3.86 -35.55 10.40
N VAL A 366 4.35 -35.01 9.27
CA VAL A 366 3.82 -35.31 7.94
C VAL A 366 3.97 -36.80 7.62
N TYR A 367 5.12 -37.40 7.94
CA TYR A 367 5.35 -38.83 7.73
C TYR A 367 4.39 -39.69 8.56
N GLU A 368 4.21 -39.38 9.84
CA GLU A 368 3.26 -40.07 10.71
C GLU A 368 1.83 -39.93 10.18
N LEU A 369 1.42 -38.74 9.79
CA LEU A 369 0.10 -38.47 9.20
C LEU A 369 -0.10 -39.26 7.90
N GLN A 370 0.90 -39.30 7.03
CA GLN A 370 0.87 -40.08 5.80
C GLN A 370 0.74 -41.57 6.08
N SER A 371 1.48 -42.09 7.06
CA SER A 371 1.40 -43.49 7.46
C SER A 371 0.02 -43.84 8.05
N ALA A 372 -0.57 -42.94 8.84
CA ALA A 372 -1.90 -43.09 9.38
C ALA A 372 -2.97 -43.09 8.27
N LEU A 373 -2.85 -42.21 7.27
CA LEU A 373 -3.71 -42.20 6.10
C LEU A 373 -3.60 -43.49 5.27
N GLN A 374 -2.40 -44.04 5.13
CA GLN A 374 -2.17 -45.31 4.43
C GLN A 374 -2.70 -46.52 5.21
N SER A 375 -2.83 -46.41 6.54
CA SER A 375 -3.40 -47.44 7.41
C SER A 375 -4.94 -47.47 7.40
N LEU A 376 -5.61 -46.43 6.89
CA LEU A 376 -7.04 -46.49 6.62
C LEU A 376 -7.32 -47.58 5.56
N PRO A 377 -8.42 -48.33 5.69
CA PRO A 377 -8.69 -49.46 4.80
C PRO A 377 -8.66 -49.03 3.34
N SER A 378 -7.88 -49.76 2.53
CA SER A 378 -7.53 -49.53 1.12
C SER A 378 -8.71 -49.58 0.12
N ASN A 379 -9.96 -49.50 0.59
CA ASN A 379 -11.17 -49.54 -0.24
C ASN A 379 -11.63 -48.15 -0.69
N LEU A 380 -10.85 -47.10 -0.43
CA LEU A 380 -11.15 -45.70 -0.73
C LEU A 380 -10.49 -45.20 -2.04
N THR A 381 -10.37 -46.06 -3.05
CA THR A 381 -9.93 -45.64 -4.39
C THR A 381 -11.07 -44.93 -5.13
N PRO A 382 -10.82 -43.81 -5.86
CA PRO A 382 -11.83 -43.13 -6.68
C PRO A 382 -12.44 -43.96 -7.83
N GLN A 383 -12.03 -45.22 -8.00
CA GLN A 383 -12.43 -46.07 -9.15
C GLN A 383 -13.72 -46.89 -8.94
N MET A 384 -14.44 -46.74 -7.82
CA MET A 384 -15.74 -47.42 -7.62
C MET A 384 -16.98 -46.55 -7.89
N ILE A 385 -16.85 -45.44 -8.61
CA ILE A 385 -18.03 -44.61 -9.02
C ILE A 385 -18.84 -45.29 -10.15
N ALA A 386 -18.36 -46.37 -10.77
CA ALA A 386 -18.96 -46.91 -12.01
C ALA A 386 -19.55 -48.34 -11.95
N ALA A 387 -19.71 -48.97 -10.79
CA ALA A 387 -20.31 -50.30 -10.72
C ALA A 387 -21.37 -50.39 -9.62
N GLU A 388 -22.63 -50.25 -10.02
CA GLU A 388 -23.81 -50.62 -9.22
C GLU A 388 -23.91 -52.15 -9.13
N ALA A 389 -24.11 -52.69 -7.92
CA ALA A 389 -25.13 -53.71 -7.63
C ALA A 389 -25.12 -54.06 -6.14
N GLU A 390 -26.32 -54.29 -5.62
CA GLU A 390 -26.71 -54.42 -4.23
C GLU A 390 -26.02 -55.56 -3.46
N THR A 391 -25.48 -55.29 -2.27
CA THR A 391 -25.83 -55.92 -0.98
C THR A 391 -24.93 -55.36 0.14
N GLU A 392 -25.53 -55.16 1.33
CA GLU A 392 -24.92 -54.72 2.60
C GLU A 392 -23.66 -53.83 2.54
N ASP A 393 -23.83 -52.49 2.54
CA ASP A 393 -22.98 -51.66 3.42
C ASP A 393 -23.43 -50.20 3.57
N ASN A 394 -24.52 -49.97 4.31
CA ASN A 394 -24.83 -48.61 4.79
C ASN A 394 -23.78 -48.13 5.81
N LYS A 395 -23.02 -49.04 6.44
CA LYS A 395 -21.98 -48.72 7.42
C LYS A 395 -20.70 -48.25 6.75
N LEU A 396 -20.28 -48.88 5.64
CA LEU A 396 -19.10 -48.48 4.88
C LEU A 396 -19.34 -47.21 4.05
N LYS A 397 -20.54 -47.01 3.48
CA LYS A 397 -20.93 -45.71 2.88
C LYS A 397 -20.91 -44.57 3.91
N PHE A 398 -21.41 -44.82 5.13
CA PHE A 398 -21.37 -43.86 6.23
C PHE A 398 -19.91 -43.56 6.66
N SER A 399 -19.08 -44.59 6.79
CA SER A 399 -17.67 -44.45 7.18
C SER A 399 -16.81 -43.70 6.16
N VAL A 400 -17.07 -43.85 4.86
CA VAL A 400 -16.35 -43.13 3.79
C VAL A 400 -16.72 -41.64 3.78
N ILE A 401 -18.01 -41.32 3.94
CA ILE A 401 -18.50 -39.93 4.00
C ILE A 401 -17.99 -39.23 5.27
N GLU A 402 -17.86 -39.96 6.38
CA GLU A 402 -17.35 -39.43 7.66
C GLU A 402 -15.83 -39.25 7.67
N ALA A 403 -15.07 -40.03 6.87
CA ALA A 403 -13.62 -39.93 6.76
C ALA A 403 -13.13 -38.90 5.72
N LEU A 404 -13.97 -38.52 4.75
CA LEU A 404 -13.62 -37.58 3.68
C LEU A 404 -13.18 -36.19 4.19
N PRO A 405 -13.87 -35.56 5.17
CA PRO A 405 -13.42 -34.35 5.85
C PRO A 405 -12.00 -34.44 6.43
N LEU A 406 -11.73 -35.53 7.15
CA LEU A 406 -10.46 -35.77 7.81
C LEU A 406 -9.32 -35.94 6.81
N ILE A 407 -9.56 -36.70 5.73
CA ILE A 407 -8.61 -36.89 4.63
C ILE A 407 -8.32 -35.55 3.94
N THR A 408 -9.35 -34.71 3.75
CA THR A 408 -9.22 -33.40 3.12
C THR A 408 -8.38 -32.45 3.97
N VAL A 409 -8.69 -32.34 5.27
CA VAL A 409 -7.91 -31.53 6.22
C VAL A 409 -6.47 -32.02 6.33
N ALA A 410 -6.26 -33.33 6.46
CA ALA A 410 -4.92 -33.91 6.52
C ALA A 410 -4.10 -33.62 5.25
N THR A 411 -4.73 -33.73 4.07
CA THR A 411 -4.07 -33.41 2.79
C THR A 411 -3.72 -31.92 2.69
N LEU A 412 -4.61 -31.03 3.13
CA LEU A 412 -4.34 -29.59 3.16
C LEU A 412 -3.20 -29.23 4.12
N LEU A 413 -3.11 -29.89 5.29
CA LEU A 413 -2.01 -29.70 6.23
C LEU A 413 -0.67 -30.18 5.67
N MET A 414 -0.64 -31.33 4.97
CA MET A 414 0.56 -31.80 4.25
C MET A 414 0.98 -30.81 3.16
N ASP A 415 0.03 -30.29 2.38
CA ASP A 415 0.29 -29.28 1.36
C ASP A 415 0.82 -27.96 1.95
N ILE A 416 0.32 -27.54 3.11
CA ILE A 416 0.80 -26.34 3.82
C ILE A 416 2.24 -26.56 4.29
N SER A 417 2.54 -27.72 4.87
CA SER A 417 3.90 -28.10 5.29
C SER A 417 4.90 -28.00 4.16
N ALA A 418 4.62 -28.63 3.01
CA ALA A 418 5.49 -28.56 1.83
C ALA A 418 5.68 -27.13 1.30
N ARG A 419 4.68 -26.26 1.43
CA ARG A 419 4.78 -24.85 1.02
C ARG A 419 5.60 -24.01 1.98
N ILE A 420 5.57 -24.32 3.28
CA ILE A 420 6.41 -23.67 4.29
C ILE A 420 7.88 -23.95 3.99
N GLU A 421 8.24 -25.19 3.62
CA GLU A 421 9.61 -25.51 3.17
C GLU A 421 10.03 -24.63 1.99
N GLY A 422 9.17 -24.46 0.98
CA GLY A 422 9.43 -23.56 -0.13
C GLY A 422 9.63 -22.09 0.29
N VAL A 423 8.92 -21.61 1.32
CA VAL A 423 9.14 -20.27 1.90
C VAL A 423 10.52 -20.21 2.56
N VAL A 424 10.89 -21.21 3.37
CA VAL A 424 12.18 -21.29 4.04
C VAL A 424 13.33 -21.32 3.03
N ASP A 425 13.22 -22.11 1.97
CA ASP A 425 14.24 -22.19 0.91
C ASP A 425 14.48 -20.84 0.23
N THR A 426 13.42 -20.09 -0.07
CA THR A 426 13.55 -18.75 -0.63
C THR A 426 14.19 -17.77 0.36
N PHE A 427 13.93 -17.93 1.66
CA PHE A 427 14.57 -17.14 2.71
C PHE A 427 16.05 -17.47 2.87
N ASN A 428 16.43 -18.76 2.85
CA ASN A 428 17.82 -19.21 2.88
C ASN A 428 18.60 -18.72 1.65
N THR A 429 17.94 -18.69 0.49
CA THR A 429 18.49 -18.08 -0.74
C THR A 429 18.72 -16.57 -0.56
N LEU A 430 17.78 -15.85 0.07
CA LEU A 430 17.99 -14.44 0.40
C LEU A 430 19.14 -14.25 1.39
N ALA A 431 19.19 -15.04 2.46
CA ALA A 431 20.20 -14.92 3.51
C ALA A 431 21.62 -15.17 2.99
N SER A 432 21.79 -16.16 2.12
CA SER A 432 23.07 -16.46 1.45
C SER A 432 23.50 -15.32 0.52
N LEU A 433 22.59 -14.81 -0.33
CA LEU A 433 22.89 -13.70 -1.24
C LEU A 433 23.15 -12.38 -0.51
N ALA A 434 22.44 -12.14 0.59
CA ALA A 434 22.59 -10.94 1.41
C ALA A 434 23.75 -11.04 2.42
N SER A 435 24.44 -12.18 2.49
CA SER A 435 25.52 -12.46 3.45
C SER A 435 25.11 -12.15 4.89
N PHE A 436 23.88 -12.53 5.28
CA PHE A 436 23.43 -12.36 6.65
C PHE A 436 24.32 -13.16 7.59
N LYS A 437 24.85 -12.47 8.62
CA LYS A 437 25.63 -13.15 9.65
C LYS A 437 24.68 -13.98 10.49
N PRO A 438 24.93 -15.29 10.68
CA PRO A 438 24.19 -16.06 11.66
C PRO A 438 24.41 -15.43 13.04
N LEU A 439 23.34 -15.29 13.81
CA LEU A 439 23.44 -14.86 15.20
C LEU A 439 24.34 -15.89 15.91
N LYS A 440 25.47 -15.44 16.45
CA LYS A 440 26.22 -16.24 17.41
C LYS A 440 25.30 -16.37 18.62
N ASP A 441 24.97 -17.60 19.01
CA ASP A 441 24.32 -17.89 20.28
C ASP A 441 25.19 -17.31 21.42
N ASP A 442 24.89 -16.09 21.83
CA ASP A 442 25.37 -15.58 23.11
C ASP A 442 24.61 -16.36 24.18
N LYS A 443 25.21 -17.49 24.59
CA LYS A 443 24.80 -18.25 25.77
C LYS A 443 24.51 -17.26 26.89
N PRO A 444 23.29 -17.25 27.47
CA PRO A 444 23.03 -16.41 28.63
C PRO A 444 23.97 -16.87 29.74
N LYS A 445 24.86 -15.97 30.18
CA LYS A 445 25.66 -16.16 31.39
C LYS A 445 24.68 -16.45 32.53
N GLN A 446 24.71 -17.68 33.05
CA GLN A 446 24.05 -18.02 34.31
C GLN A 446 24.63 -17.13 35.41
N ASN A 447 23.94 -16.03 35.71
CA ASN A 447 24.09 -15.37 37.01
C ASN A 447 23.15 -16.06 37.99
N LYS A 448 23.77 -16.60 39.05
CA LYS A 448 23.10 -17.19 40.21
C LYS A 448 22.31 -16.13 40.99
N SER A 449 21.23 -16.62 41.59
CA SER A 449 20.48 -16.11 42.76
C SER A 449 19.40 -15.05 42.49
N SER A 450 18.13 -15.44 42.66
CA SER A 450 17.35 -15.15 43.89
C SER A 450 15.88 -15.50 43.64
N ASN A 451 15.32 -16.37 44.49
CA ASN A 451 13.89 -16.69 44.50
C ASN A 451 13.05 -15.43 44.75
N ASN A 452 12.11 -15.15 43.85
CA ASN A 452 10.79 -14.56 44.12
C ASN A 452 9.89 -14.68 42.86
N PRO A 453 8.57 -14.87 43.01
CA PRO A 453 7.67 -15.10 41.87
C PRO A 453 7.40 -13.80 41.08
N PRO A 454 7.12 -13.85 39.76
CA PRO A 454 6.97 -12.65 38.95
C PRO A 454 5.57 -12.06 39.03
N SER A 455 5.50 -10.74 39.25
CA SER A 455 4.32 -9.91 39.02
C SER A 455 4.20 -9.49 37.54
N HIS A 456 2.97 -9.50 37.04
CA HIS A 456 2.52 -9.48 35.64
C HIS A 456 2.75 -8.17 34.84
N MET A 457 3.78 -7.38 35.15
CA MET A 457 3.96 -6.02 34.58
C MET A 457 5.35 -5.75 33.97
N SER A 458 6.14 -6.79 33.72
CA SER A 458 7.50 -6.66 33.14
C SER A 458 7.62 -7.12 31.68
N CYS A 459 6.60 -7.81 31.13
CA CYS A 459 6.65 -8.39 29.78
C CYS A 459 6.49 -7.35 28.65
N GLU A 460 5.78 -6.25 28.91
CA GLU A 460 5.56 -5.20 27.90
C GLU A 460 6.76 -4.25 27.72
N GLN A 461 7.64 -4.17 28.72
CA GLN A 461 8.77 -3.25 28.68
C GLN A 461 10.01 -3.84 27.96
N GLU A 462 10.10 -5.17 27.89
CA GLU A 462 11.20 -5.87 27.21
C GLU A 462 10.92 -6.05 25.71
N THR A 463 9.65 -6.18 25.32
CA THR A 463 9.19 -6.22 23.92
C THR A 463 9.32 -4.86 23.21
N MET A 464 9.24 -3.74 23.93
CA MET A 464 9.45 -2.41 23.33
C MET A 464 10.93 -2.10 23.00
N LYS A 465 11.90 -2.68 23.73
CA LYS A 465 13.32 -2.47 23.47
C LYS A 465 13.85 -3.28 22.28
N THR A 466 13.33 -4.48 22.07
CA THR A 466 13.73 -5.35 20.95
C THR A 466 13.19 -4.89 19.59
N LEU A 467 12.09 -4.13 19.56
CA LEU A 467 11.56 -3.51 18.33
C LEU A 467 12.29 -2.23 17.90
N GLN A 468 13.19 -1.70 18.74
CA GLN A 468 13.97 -0.50 18.44
C GLN A 468 15.39 -0.81 17.93
N GLU A 469 15.80 -2.09 17.90
CA GLU A 469 17.12 -2.55 17.45
C GLU A 469 17.14 -3.32 16.10
N VAL A 470 16.04 -3.31 15.34
CA VAL A 470 15.99 -3.96 14.00
C VAL A 470 15.92 -2.96 12.86
#